data_AF-A0A8T7EJL3-F1
#
_entry.id   AF-A0A8T7EJL3-F1
#
_cell.length_a   1.000
_cell.length_b   1.000
_cell.length_c   1.000
_cell.angle_alpha   90.00
_cell.angle_beta   90.00
_cell.angle_gamma   90.00
#
_symmetry.space_group_name_H-M   'P 1'
#
loop_
_entity.id
_entity.type
_entity.pdbx_description
1 polymer ?
#
loop_
_entity_poly.entity_id
_entity_poly.type
_entity_poly.pdbx_seq_one_letter_code
_entity_poly.pdbx_strand_id
1 'polypeptide(L)' 'MSVNAILAAVQFVVDQQGQQTAVLLDLQTWDSLRYLLEELAEDERFGQLMLAVAGDEKFVRETAWQEYQAYLTDSEP' A
#
# COMPACT_ATOMS: atom_id res chain seq x y z
N MET A 1 -0.42 -13.54 -5.35
CA MET A 1 -1.71 -12.89 -5.67
C MET A 1 -1.42 -11.42 -5.99
N SER A 2 -2.11 -10.76 -6.92
CA SER A 2 -1.86 -9.33 -7.17
C SER A 2 -2.58 -8.44 -6.15
N VAL A 3 -2.09 -7.22 -5.92
CA VAL A 3 -2.75 -6.23 -5.04
C VAL A 3 -4.20 -5.98 -5.47
N ASN A 4 -4.45 -5.85 -6.78
CA ASN A 4 -5.81 -5.67 -7.30
C ASN A 4 -6.74 -6.85 -7.00
N ALA A 5 -6.22 -8.08 -7.02
CA ALA A 5 -7.01 -9.26 -6.66
C ALA A 5 -7.33 -9.29 -5.16
N ILE A 6 -6.40 -8.86 -4.31
CA ILE A 6 -6.64 -8.72 -2.85
C ILE A 6 -7.71 -7.67 -2.59
N LEU A 7 -7.60 -6.48 -3.21
CA LEU A 7 -8.57 -5.40 -3.05
C LEU A 7 -9.97 -5.78 -3.55
N ALA A 8 -10.06 -6.57 -4.62
CA ALA A 8 -11.34 -7.06 -5.13
C ALA A 8 -11.97 -8.14 -4.24
N ALA A 9 -11.18 -8.84 -3.42
CA ALA A 9 -11.65 -9.88 -2.50
C ALA A 9 -12.10 -9.33 -1.13
N VAL A 10 -11.79 -8.06 -0.83
CA VAL A 10 -12.16 -7.39 0.42
C VAL A 10 -13.66 -7.32 0.60
N GLN A 11 -14.13 -7.68 1.80
CA GLN A 11 -15.50 -7.41 2.24
C GLN A 11 -15.47 -6.38 3.37
N PHE A 12 -16.40 -5.43 3.34
CA PHE A 12 -16.51 -4.40 4.37
C PHE A 12 -17.58 -4.76 5.39
N VAL A 13 -17.23 -4.65 6.67
CA VAL A 13 -18.20 -4.66 7.77
C VAL A 13 -18.71 -3.24 7.95
N VAL A 14 -20.02 -3.06 7.81
CA VAL A 14 -20.68 -1.77 7.97
C VAL A 14 -21.47 -1.73 9.28
N ASP A 15 -21.42 -0.60 9.97
CA ASP A 15 -22.22 -0.37 11.17
C ASP A 15 -23.69 -0.03 10.83
N GLN A 16 -24.49 0.23 11.86
CA GLN A 16 -25.90 0.57 11.71
C GLN A 16 -26.15 1.91 11.01
N GLN A 17 -25.14 2.79 10.94
CA GLN A 17 -25.19 4.04 10.20
C GLN A 17 -24.67 3.89 8.76
N GLY A 18 -24.26 2.68 8.36
CA GLY A 18 -23.70 2.40 7.05
C GLY A 18 -22.23 2.81 6.90
N GLN A 19 -21.53 3.14 7.99
CA GLN A 19 -20.11 3.43 7.94
C GLN A 19 -19.29 2.14 7.95
N GLN A 20 -18.25 2.09 7.11
CA GLN A 20 -17.32 0.97 7.08
C GLN A 20 -16.42 1.02 8.31
N THR A 21 -16.48 -0.02 9.15
CA THR A 21 -15.76 -0.08 10.44
C THR A 21 -14.66 -1.12 10.44
N ALA A 22 -14.76 -2.15 9.60
CA ALA A 22 -13.72 -3.16 9.45
C ALA A 22 -13.69 -3.75 8.03
N VAL A 23 -12.59 -4.44 7.73
CA VAL A 23 -12.39 -5.23 6.52
C VAL A 23 -12.25 -6.69 6.91
N LEU A 24 -13.00 -7.56 6.22
CA LEU A 24 -12.92 -9.00 6.34
C LEU A 24 -12.18 -9.57 5.13
N LEU A 25 -11.20 -10.41 5.42
CA LEU A 25 -10.40 -11.15 4.44
C LEU A 25 -10.43 -12.62 4.79
N ASP A 26 -10.47 -13.48 3.78
CA ASP A 26 -10.16 -14.89 3.99
C ASP A 26 -8.66 -15.06 4.34
N LEU A 27 -8.31 -16.20 4.92
CA LEU A 27 -6.95 -16.46 5.40
C LEU A 27 -5.90 -16.42 4.28
N GLN A 28 -6.22 -16.92 3.09
CA GLN A 28 -5.29 -16.93 1.97
C GLN A 28 -5.01 -15.52 1.46
N THR A 29 -6.05 -14.69 1.39
CA THR A 29 -5.95 -13.29 0.98
C THR A 29 -5.20 -12.48 2.05
N TRP A 30 -5.46 -12.74 3.34
CA TRP A 30 -4.70 -12.16 4.45
C TRP A 30 -3.21 -12.50 4.40
N ASP A 31 -2.86 -13.78 4.24
CA ASP A 31 -1.46 -14.22 4.17
C ASP A 31 -0.74 -13.62 2.96
N SER A 32 -1.43 -13.52 1.82
CA SER A 32 -0.89 -12.86 0.62
C SER A 32 -0.62 -11.37 0.86
N LEU A 33 -1.55 -10.68 1.53
CA LEU A 33 -1.38 -9.27 1.90
C LEU A 33 -0.23 -9.09 2.89
N ARG A 34 -0.14 -9.94 3.92
CA ARG A 34 0.96 -9.92 4.90
C ARG A 34 2.31 -10.05 4.21
N TYR A 35 2.44 -11.02 3.31
CA TYR A 35 3.70 -11.26 2.59
C TYR A 35 4.13 -10.06 1.75
N LEU A 36 3.18 -9.41 1.06
CA LEU A 36 3.46 -8.20 0.28
C LEU A 36 3.87 -7.02 1.16
N LEU A 37 3.29 -6.89 2.36
CA LEU A 37 3.67 -5.84 3.30
C LEU A 37 5.06 -6.08 3.89
N GLU A 38 5.42 -7.34 4.13
CA GLU A 38 6.78 -7.73 4.58
C GLU A 38 7.81 -7.44 3.49
N GLU A 39 7.56 -7.83 2.25
CA GLU A 39 8.43 -7.49 1.11
C GLU A 39 8.59 -5.97 0.94
N LEU A 40 7.51 -5.20 1.12
CA LEU A 40 7.56 -3.74 1.04
C LEU A 40 8.37 -3.12 2.19
N ALA A 41 8.30 -3.70 3.39
CA ALA A 41 9.06 -3.24 4.54
C ALA A 41 10.56 -3.57 4.42
N GLU A 42 10.90 -4.65 3.73
CA GLU A 42 12.28 -5.06 3.41
C GLU A 42 12.89 -4.28 2.24
N ASP A 43 12.07 -3.59 1.41
CA ASP A 43 12.60 -2.71 0.37
C ASP A 43 13.14 -1.41 0.98
N GLU A 44 14.44 -1.40 1.26
CA GLU A 44 15.18 -0.24 1.79
C GLU A 44 14.98 1.03 0.97
N ARG A 45 14.71 0.92 -0.35
CA ARG A 45 14.47 2.06 -1.24
C ARG A 45 13.11 2.68 -0.97
N PHE A 46 12.10 1.86 -0.71
CA PHE A 46 10.79 2.33 -0.28
C PHE A 46 10.86 2.98 1.11
N GLY A 47 11.62 2.39 2.04
CA GLY A 47 11.90 2.98 3.35
C GLY A 47 12.57 4.35 3.26
N GLN A 48 13.57 4.51 2.38
CA GLN A 48 14.24 5.79 2.13
C GLN A 48 13.31 6.83 1.49
N LEU A 49 12.45 6.41 0.55
CA LEU A 49 11.46 7.28 -0.08
C LEU A 49 10.41 7.75 0.94
N MET A 50 9.92 6.85 1.79
CA MET A 50 8.98 7.18 2.86
C MET A 50 9.59 8.10 3.91
N LEU A 51 10.87 7.95 4.25
CA LEU A 51 11.59 8.87 5.14
C LEU A 51 11.80 10.25 4.50
N ALA A 52 12.12 10.30 3.20
CA ALA A 52 12.23 11.54 2.45
C ALA A 52 10.89 12.30 2.41
N VAL A 53 9.77 11.58 2.38
CA VAL A 53 8.42 12.15 2.37
C VAL A 53 7.90 12.46 3.78
N ALA A 54 8.27 11.69 4.82
CA ALA A 54 7.80 11.90 6.20
C ALA A 54 8.31 13.22 6.82
N GLY A 55 9.41 13.78 6.31
CA GLY A 55 9.91 15.10 6.71
C GLY A 55 9.19 16.27 6.02
N ASP A 56 8.37 16.02 5.01
CA ASP A 56 7.67 17.05 4.25
C ASP A 56 6.16 16.96 4.54
N GLU A 57 5.69 17.83 5.44
CA GLU A 57 4.33 17.84 6.00
C GLU A 57 3.20 18.05 4.96
N LYS A 58 3.52 18.02 3.66
CA LYS A 58 2.59 18.27 2.55
C LYS A 58 2.92 17.47 1.30
N PHE A 59 2.97 16.15 1.36
CA PHE A 59 2.76 15.36 0.14
C PHE A 59 1.47 14.55 0.17
N VAL A 60 0.48 15.13 -0.50
CA VAL A 60 -0.74 14.44 -0.94
C VAL A 60 -0.30 13.24 -1.77
N ARG A 61 -0.81 12.07 -1.40
CA ARG A 61 -0.53 10.73 -1.95
C ARG A 61 -0.17 10.66 -3.45
N GLU A 62 -0.79 11.48 -4.30
CA GLU A 62 -0.46 11.61 -5.72
C GLU A 62 1.02 11.91 -5.98
N THR A 63 1.62 12.84 -5.24
CA THR A 63 2.98 13.29 -5.54
C THR A 63 4.03 12.27 -5.11
N ALA A 64 3.80 11.60 -3.97
CA ALA A 64 4.66 10.49 -3.54
C ALA A 64 4.64 9.34 -4.56
N TRP A 65 3.48 9.09 -5.19
CA TRP A 65 3.36 8.11 -6.26
C TRP A 65 4.09 8.53 -7.55
N GLN A 66 4.05 9.81 -7.91
CA GLN A 66 4.80 10.34 -9.06
C GLN A 66 6.31 10.25 -8.88
N GLU A 67 6.82 10.60 -7.68
CA GLU A 67 8.25 10.47 -7.34
C GLU A 67 8.71 9.00 -7.38
N TYR A 68 7.89 8.08 -6.87
CA TYR A 68 8.18 6.65 -6.96
C TYR A 68 8.22 6.16 -8.42
N GLN A 69 7.31 6.61 -9.28
CA GLN A 69 7.33 6.28 -10.71
C GLN A 69 8.58 6.84 -11.41
N ALA A 70 8.98 8.07 -11.10
CA ALA A 70 10.19 8.68 -11.63
C ALA A 70 11.44 7.88 -11.22
N TYR A 71 11.54 7.49 -9.95
CA TYR A 71 12.62 6.66 -9.42
C TYR A 71 12.74 5.30 -10.13
N LEU A 72 11.61 4.63 -10.39
CA LEU A 72 11.60 3.37 -11.13
C LEU A 72 12.10 3.53 -12.57
N THR A 73 11.90 4.70 -13.17
CA THR A 73 12.28 4.98 -14.56
C THR A 73 13.77 5.34 -14.69
N ASP A 74 14.34 6.02 -13.68
CA ASP A 74 15.79 6.36 -13.61
C ASP A 74 16.68 5.17 -13.19
N SER A 75 16.07 4.08 -12.71
CA SER A 75 16.76 2.88 -12.22
C SER A 75 16.93 1.79 -13.28
N GLU A 76 16.43 1.98 -14.51
CA GLU A 76 16.73 1.10 -15.65
C GLU A 76 17.99 1.59 -16.40
N PRO A 77 18.97 0.72 -16.68
CA PRO A 77 20.20 1.07 -17.40
C PRO A 77 20.00 1.38 -18.89
#